data_AF-A0A2H0JUA6-F1
#
_entry.id   AF-A0A2H0JUA6-F1
#
_cell.length_a   1.000
_cell.length_b   1.000
_cell.length_c   1.000
_cell.angle_alpha   90.00
_cell.angle_beta   90.00
_cell.angle_gamma   90.00
#
_symmetry.space_group_name_H-M   'P 1'
#
loop_
_entity.id
_entity.type
_entity.pdbx_description
1 polymer ?
#
loop_
_entity_poly.entity_id
_entity_poly.type
_entity_poly.pdbx_seq_one_letter_code
_entity_poly.pdbx_strand_id
1 'polypeptide(L)'
;MVPRSLRFPVLLLLLVPLACQPPQTRFSPEEVAVWETRAENISITRDNWGIPHIEGDTDADAVFGMIYAQAEDDFNRIEVNFLNAMGRLAEA
;
A
#
# COMPACT_ATOMS: atom_id res chain seq x y z
N MET A 1 -19.12 26.83 39.74
CA MET A 1 -17.69 27.07 40.05
C MET A 1 -16.98 25.70 40.12
N VAL A 2 -16.52 25.15 38.99
CA VAL A 2 -15.86 23.82 38.97
C VAL A 2 -14.40 23.98 39.45
N PRO A 3 -13.92 23.20 40.44
CA PRO A 3 -12.58 23.35 40.98
C PRO A 3 -11.50 23.12 39.90
N ARG A 4 -10.49 24.00 39.85
CA ARG A 4 -9.38 23.95 38.87
C ARG A 4 -8.64 22.60 38.89
N SER A 5 -8.63 21.89 40.02
CA SER A 5 -8.01 20.57 40.21
C SER A 5 -8.76 19.42 39.51
N LEU A 6 -10.04 19.58 39.21
CA LEU A 6 -10.85 18.56 38.53
C LEU A 6 -10.81 18.68 37.00
N ARG A 7 -10.30 19.81 36.47
CA ARG A 7 -10.18 20.05 35.03
C ARG A 7 -9.04 19.25 34.38
N PHE A 8 -7.94 19.03 35.12
CA PHE A 8 -6.77 18.27 34.65
C PHE A 8 -7.06 16.78 34.39
N PRO A 9 -7.68 16.02 35.32
CA PRO A 9 -7.98 14.61 35.07
C PRO A 9 -9.08 14.44 34.02
N VAL A 10 -10.04 15.37 33.91
CA VAL A 10 -11.08 15.35 32.86
C VAL A 10 -10.48 15.62 31.47
N LEU A 11 -9.53 16.56 31.37
CA LEU A 11 -8.80 16.82 30.12
C LEU A 11 -7.95 15.61 29.71
N LEU A 12 -7.30 14.94 30.68
CA LEU A 12 -6.53 13.72 30.45
C LEU A 12 -7.43 12.56 30.00
N LEU A 13 -8.61 12.39 30.62
CA LEU A 13 -9.59 11.34 30.27
C LEU A 13 -10.18 11.52 28.85
N LEU A 14 -10.30 12.78 28.38
CA LEU A 14 -10.78 13.10 27.03
C LEU A 14 -9.70 12.92 25.94
N LEU A 15 -8.41 12.91 26.29
CA LEU A 15 -7.30 12.76 25.34
C LEU A 15 -6.95 11.29 25.02
N VAL A 16 -7.22 10.36 25.92
CA VAL A 16 -6.94 8.92 25.74
C VAL A 16 -7.66 8.29 24.52
N PRO A 17 -8.96 8.54 24.23
CA PRO A 17 -9.61 7.93 23.07
C PRO A 17 -9.09 8.46 21.72
N LEU A 18 -8.38 9.59 21.68
CA LEU A 18 -7.76 10.10 20.45
C LEU A 18 -6.48 9.34 20.07
N ALA A 19 -5.79 8.72 21.05
CA ALA A 19 -4.54 8.00 20.82
C ALA A 19 -4.76 6.57 20.28
N CYS A 20 -5.98 6.07 20.34
CA CYS A 20 -6.33 4.71 19.93
C CYS A 20 -7.19 4.72 18.67
N GLN A 21 -6.71 5.39 17.61
CA GLN A 21 -7.31 5.20 16.29
C GLN A 21 -6.92 3.81 15.76
N PRO A 22 -7.88 3.03 15.21
CA PRO A 22 -7.53 1.80 14.53
C PRO A 22 -6.53 2.13 13.40
N PRO A 23 -5.57 1.24 13.10
CA PRO A 23 -4.65 1.45 11.99
C PRO A 23 -5.47 1.71 10.73
N GLN A 24 -5.22 2.83 10.06
CA GLN A 24 -5.88 3.13 8.80
C GLN A 24 -5.35 2.15 7.75
N THR A 25 -6.13 1.11 7.47
CA THR A 25 -5.91 0.27 6.29
C THR A 25 -6.07 1.15 5.06
N ARG A 26 -4.99 1.33 4.31
CA ARG A 26 -4.97 2.17 3.10
C ARG A 26 -5.90 1.66 2.00
N PHE A 27 -6.30 0.39 2.07
CA PHE A 27 -7.13 -0.28 1.09
C PHE A 27 -8.31 -0.97 1.78
N SER A 28 -9.47 -0.94 1.13
CA SER A 28 -10.66 -1.65 1.57
C SER A 28 -10.56 -3.15 1.26
N PRO A 29 -11.26 -4.02 2.02
CA PRO A 29 -11.30 -5.46 1.73
C PRO A 29 -11.83 -5.79 0.33
N GLU A 30 -12.73 -4.96 -0.20
CA GLU A 30 -13.29 -5.12 -1.55
C GLU A 30 -12.23 -4.87 -2.64
N GLU A 31 -11.41 -3.82 -2.50
CA GLU A 31 -10.31 -3.56 -3.43
C GLU A 31 -9.30 -4.71 -3.46
N VAL A 32 -8.96 -5.25 -2.28
CA VAL A 32 -8.04 -6.39 -2.17
C VAL A 32 -8.62 -7.62 -2.86
N ALA A 33 -9.90 -7.93 -2.63
CA ALA A 33 -10.57 -9.06 -3.28
C ALA A 33 -10.59 -8.95 -4.82
N VAL A 34 -10.74 -7.73 -5.35
CA VAL A 34 -10.66 -7.48 -6.81
C VAL A 34 -9.26 -7.79 -7.34
N TRP A 35 -8.20 -7.42 -6.63
CA TRP A 35 -6.83 -7.71 -7.04
C TRP A 35 -6.48 -9.20 -6.93
N GLU A 36 -6.94 -9.86 -5.87
CA GLU A 36 -6.79 -11.31 -5.70
C GLU A 36 -7.47 -12.06 -6.85
N THR A 37 -8.72 -11.70 -7.18
CA THR A 37 -9.45 -12.27 -8.32
C THR A 37 -8.72 -12.03 -9.65
N ARG A 38 -8.13 -10.83 -9.84
CA ARG A 38 -7.33 -10.56 -11.04
C ARG A 38 -6.05 -11.40 -11.07
N ALA A 39 -5.38 -11.58 -9.93
CA ALA A 39 -4.15 -12.35 -9.83
C ALA A 39 -4.36 -13.84 -10.16
N GLU A 40 -5.55 -14.39 -9.93
CA GLU A 40 -5.89 -15.76 -10.32
C GLU A 40 -5.80 -16.01 -11.83
N ASN A 41 -5.96 -14.97 -12.66
CA ASN A 41 -5.86 -15.07 -14.13
C ASN A 41 -4.44 -14.85 -14.66
N ILE A 42 -3.43 -14.77 -13.77
CA ILE A 42 -2.06 -14.39 -14.12
C ILE A 42 -1.11 -15.50 -13.66
N SER A 43 -0.24 -15.94 -14.55
CA SER A 43 0.88 -16.81 -14.22
C SER A 43 2.21 -16.08 -14.45
N ILE A 44 3.06 -16.07 -13.42
CA ILE A 44 4.43 -15.56 -13.50
C ILE A 44 5.37 -16.74 -13.27
N THR A 45 6.13 -17.10 -14.30
CA THR A 45 7.21 -18.09 -14.19
C THR A 45 8.55 -17.38 -14.36
N ARG A 46 9.57 -17.79 -13.62
CA ARG A 46 10.92 -17.19 -13.71
C ARG A 46 11.90 -18.21 -14.25
N ASP A 47 12.76 -17.76 -15.16
CA ASP A 47 13.81 -18.59 -15.71
C ASP A 47 15.02 -18.72 -14.74
N ASN A 48 16.09 -19.37 -15.20
CA ASN A 48 17.31 -19.57 -14.40
C ASN A 48 18.04 -18.27 -14.03
N TRP A 49 17.73 -17.16 -14.70
CA TRP A 49 18.32 -15.85 -14.48
C TRP A 49 17.36 -14.91 -13.73
N GLY A 50 16.19 -15.41 -13.34
CA GLY A 50 15.15 -14.64 -12.64
C GLY A 50 14.27 -13.80 -13.56
N ILE A 51 14.40 -13.91 -14.89
CA ILE A 51 13.61 -13.14 -15.86
C ILE A 51 12.15 -13.64 -15.80
N PRO A 52 11.18 -12.75 -15.57
CA PRO A 52 9.78 -13.14 -15.50
C PRO A 52 9.18 -13.35 -16.90
N HIS A 53 8.55 -14.51 -17.09
CA HIS A 53 7.65 -14.84 -18.18
C HIS A 53 6.22 -14.77 -17.66
N ILE A 54 5.42 -13.88 -18.24
CA ILE A 54 4.14 -13.46 -17.68
C ILE A 54 3.06 -13.80 -18.69
N GLU A 55 2.12 -14.63 -18.25
CA GLU A 55 0.95 -15.04 -19.02
C GLU A 55 -0.29 -14.50 -18.33
N GLY A 56 -1.15 -13.82 -19.08
CA GLY A 56 -2.45 -13.35 -18.63
C GLY A 56 -3.46 -13.46 -19.77
N ASP A 57 -4.73 -13.67 -19.43
CA ASP A 57 -5.80 -13.88 -20.42
C ASP A 57 -6.08 -12.62 -21.25
N THR A 58 -5.77 -11.43 -20.69
CA THR A 58 -5.91 -10.14 -21.36
C THR A 58 -4.63 -9.31 -21.23
N ASP A 59 -4.45 -8.34 -22.12
CA ASP A 59 -3.35 -7.36 -22.03
C ASP A 59 -3.32 -6.65 -20.67
N ALA A 60 -4.48 -6.39 -20.08
CA ALA A 60 -4.58 -5.75 -18.76
C ALA A 60 -4.02 -6.65 -17.66
N ASP A 61 -4.24 -7.95 -17.74
CA ASP A 61 -3.74 -8.93 -16.76
C ASP A 61 -2.24 -9.16 -16.95
N ALA A 62 -1.76 -9.22 -18.20
CA ALA A 62 -0.33 -9.28 -18.50
C ALA A 62 0.44 -8.06 -17.98
N VAL A 63 -0.10 -6.84 -18.17
CA VAL A 63 0.50 -5.60 -17.64
C VAL A 63 0.45 -5.56 -16.11
N PHE A 64 -0.63 -6.03 -15.49
CA PHE A 64 -0.71 -6.14 -14.03
C PHE A 64 0.39 -7.05 -13.49
N GLY A 65 0.54 -8.26 -14.06
CA GLY A 65 1.61 -9.19 -13.69
C GLY A 65 3.01 -8.62 -13.95
N MET A 66 3.19 -7.88 -15.05
CA MET A 66 4.46 -7.23 -15.40
C MET A 66 4.91 -6.23 -14.34
N ILE A 67 4.03 -5.31 -13.97
CA ILE A 67 4.36 -4.30 -12.95
C ILE A 67 4.55 -4.96 -11.58
N TYR A 68 3.77 -6.01 -11.27
CA TYR A 68 3.97 -6.78 -10.04
C TYR A 68 5.37 -7.40 -9.98
N ALA A 69 5.79 -8.13 -11.02
CA ALA A 69 7.12 -8.75 -11.08
C ALA A 69 8.26 -7.71 -11.01
N GLN A 70 8.10 -6.55 -11.64
CA GLN A 70 9.08 -5.45 -11.52
C GLN A 70 9.15 -4.89 -10.11
N ALA A 71 8.01 -4.77 -9.42
CA ALA A 71 7.96 -4.32 -8.04
C ALA A 71 8.60 -5.33 -7.08
N GLU A 72 8.41 -6.64 -7.31
CA GLU A 72 9.13 -7.67 -6.56
C GLU A 72 10.65 -7.54 -6.72
N ASP A 73 11.13 -7.24 -7.93
CA ASP A 73 12.56 -7.20 -8.23
C ASP A 73 13.25 -5.92 -7.72
N ASP A 74 12.60 -4.76 -7.87
CA ASP A 74 13.19 -3.46 -7.53
C ASP A 74 12.12 -2.37 -7.34
N PHE A 75 11.30 -2.52 -6.31
CA PHE A 75 10.30 -1.51 -5.94
C PHE A 75 10.90 -0.12 -5.72
N ASN A 76 12.07 -0.03 -5.06
CA ASN A 76 12.71 1.24 -4.74
C ASN A 76 13.00 2.06 -6.00
N ARG A 77 13.46 1.41 -7.09
CA ARG A 77 13.68 2.11 -8.36
C ARG A 77 12.38 2.56 -9.01
N ILE A 78 11.30 1.78 -8.92
CA ILE A 78 9.97 2.19 -9.40
C ILE A 78 9.51 3.44 -8.64
N GLU A 79 9.57 3.39 -7.31
CA GLU A 79 9.11 4.48 -6.45
C GLU A 79 9.91 5.77 -6.66
N VAL A 80 11.24 5.68 -6.67
CA VAL A 80 12.11 6.85 -6.91
C VAL A 80 11.85 7.46 -8.29
N ASN A 81 11.68 6.64 -9.33
CA ASN A 81 11.33 7.12 -10.67
C ASN A 81 9.97 7.83 -10.69
N PHE A 82 8.99 7.28 -9.98
CA PHE A 82 7.66 7.86 -9.88
C PHE A 82 7.67 9.20 -9.13
N LEU A 83 8.36 9.26 -7.99
CA LEU A 83 8.55 10.50 -7.23
C LEU A 83 9.28 11.56 -8.06
N ASN A 84 10.33 11.18 -8.77
CA ASN A 84 11.06 12.10 -9.66
C ASN A 84 10.16 12.63 -10.79
N ALA A 85 9.41 11.76 -11.46
CA ALA A 85 8.49 12.15 -12.54
C ALA A 85 7.38 13.11 -12.07
N MET A 86 6.94 12.98 -10.81
CA MET A 86 5.98 13.90 -10.19
C MET A 86 6.61 15.17 -9.59
N GLY A 87 7.94 15.31 -9.61
CA GLY A 87 8.65 16.41 -8.94
C GLY A 87 8.62 16.33 -7.41
N ARG A 88 8.40 15.14 -6.85
CA ARG A 88 8.27 14.84 -5.41
C ARG A 88 9.47 14.11 -4.83
N LEU A 89 10.62 14.14 -5.51
CA LEU A 89 11.81 13.40 -5.08
C LEU A 89 12.31 13.78 -3.67
N ALA A 90 11.99 14.99 -3.19
CA ALA A 90 12.34 15.43 -1.84
C ALA A 90 11.58 14.70 -0.70
N GLU A 91 10.57 13.89 -1.03
CA GLU A 91 9.81 13.09 -0.05
C GLU A 91 10.39 11.68 0.17
N ALA A 92 11.39 11.28 -0.63
CA ALA A 92 12.06 9.99 -0.54
C ALA A 92 12.96 9.85 0.69
#